data_AF-A0A355GEU4-F1
#
_entry.id   AF-A0A355GEU4-F1
#
_cell.length_a   1.000
_cell.length_b   1.000
_cell.length_c   1.000
_cell.angle_alpha   90.00
_cell.angle_beta   90.00
_cell.angle_gamma   90.00
#
_symmetry.space_group_name_H-M   'P 1'
#
loop_
_entity.id
_entity.type
_entity.pdbx_description
1 polymer ?
#
loop_
_entity_poly.entity_id
_entity_poly.type
_entity_poly.pdbx_seq_one_letter_code
_entity_poly.pdbx_strand_id
1 'polypeptide(L)' 'MNLQFDDTIVALASAPGSGAAGLIRVSGSDIIPCLEHCFEADDQWRSSRVPSRHPGIIKLAGSHVR' A
#
# COMPACT_ATOMS: atom_id res chain seq x y z
N MET A 1 15.20 -23.80 9.43
CA MET A 1 14.23 -22.70 9.34
C MET A 1 13.83 -22.61 7.88
N ASN A 2 12.59 -22.98 7.55
CA ASN A 2 12.08 -22.80 6.18
C ASN A 2 11.55 -21.36 6.10
N LEU A 3 12.37 -20.45 5.59
CA LEU A 3 11.97 -19.05 5.43
C LEU A 3 11.00 -18.99 4.24
N GLN A 4 9.75 -18.62 4.50
CA GLN A 4 8.76 -18.34 3.47
C GLN A 4 9.11 -16.98 2.86
N PHE A 5 9.72 -16.98 1.67
CA PHE A 5 10.16 -15.75 1.00
C PHE A 5 9.11 -15.16 0.07
N ASP A 6 8.02 -15.89 -0.17
CA ASP A 6 7.01 -15.54 -1.18
C ASP A 6 5.83 -14.76 -0.60
N ASP A 7 5.77 -14.62 0.73
CA ASP A 7 4.67 -13.91 1.39
C ASP A 7 4.73 -12.41 1.07
N THR A 8 3.55 -11.83 0.81
CA THR A 8 3.41 -10.38 0.70
C THR A 8 3.48 -9.74 2.08
N ILE A 9 4.47 -8.90 2.31
CA ILE A 9 4.73 -8.22 3.59
C ILE A 9 4.35 -6.74 3.53
N VAL A 10 4.08 -6.16 4.70
CA VAL A 10 3.78 -4.74 4.87
C VAL A 10 4.47 -4.16 6.11
N ALA A 11 4.90 -2.90 6.02
CA ALA A 11 5.47 -2.18 7.15
C ALA A 11 5.18 -0.66 7.07
N LEU A 12 5.21 0.00 8.22
CA LEU A 12 5.40 1.45 8.28
C LEU A 12 6.83 1.76 7.84
N ALA A 13 6.98 2.57 6.80
CA ALA A 13 8.25 2.98 6.23
C ALA A 13 8.67 4.40 6.67
N SER A 14 7.82 5.09 7.42
CA SER A 14 8.12 6.35 8.11
C SER A 14 8.27 6.13 9.61
N ALA A 15 8.87 7.10 10.31
CA ALA A 15 8.91 7.10 11.78
C ALA A 15 7.50 7.13 12.38
N PRO A 16 7.28 6.48 13.55
CA PRO A 16 6.00 6.58 14.26
C PRO A 16 5.83 7.97 14.88
N GLY A 17 4.58 8.44 14.95
CA GLY A 17 4.21 9.73 15.55
C GLY A 17 3.25 10.54 14.69
N SER A 18 2.84 11.69 15.20
CA SER A 18 2.01 12.64 14.43
C SER A 18 2.84 13.33 13.35
N GLY A 19 2.33 13.38 12.13
CA GLY A 19 2.94 14.08 11.02
C GLY A 19 1.92 14.45 9.96
N ALA A 20 2.31 15.31 9.01
CA ALA A 20 1.45 15.69 7.89
C ALA A 20 1.18 14.51 6.94
N ALA A 21 2.05 13.51 6.93
CA ALA A 21 1.92 12.29 6.14
C ALA A 21 2.67 11.13 6.79
N GLY A 22 2.29 9.90 6.40
CA GLY A 22 2.98 8.67 6.72
C GLY A 22 3.24 7.84 5.47
N LEU A 23 4.13 6.85 5.58
CA LEU A 23 4.47 5.92 4.50
C LEU A 23 4.22 4.48 4.93
N ILE A 24 3.47 3.76 4.10
CA ILE A 24 3.29 2.31 4.19
C ILE A 24 3.98 1.69 2.97
N ARG A 25 4.84 0.69 3.18
CA ARG A 25 5.47 -0.07 2.10
C ARG A 25 4.95 -1.50 2.12
N VAL A 26 4.47 -1.97 0.97
CA VAL A 26 4.06 -3.35 0.71
C VAL A 26 5.03 -3.98 -0.29
N SER A 27 5.40 -5.24 -0.11
CA SER A 27 6.31 -5.97 -1.00
C SER A 27 5.88 -7.43 -1.13
N GLY A 28 5.80 -7.96 -2.35
CA GLY A 28 5.40 -9.35 -2.63
C GLY A 28 4.62 -9.49 -3.93
N SER A 29 4.20 -10.71 -4.26
CA SER A 29 3.41 -11.01 -5.47
C SER A 29 1.97 -10.49 -5.40
N ASP A 30 1.42 -10.32 -4.20
CA ASP A 30 0.00 -10.00 -4.01
C ASP A 30 -0.27 -8.52 -3.72
N ILE A 31 0.69 -7.63 -4.02
CA ILE A 31 0.54 -6.18 -3.81
C ILE A 31 -0.71 -5.65 -4.51
N ILE A 32 -0.94 -6.02 -5.77
CA ILE A 32 -2.09 -5.53 -6.55
C ILE A 32 -3.41 -6.01 -5.91
N PRO A 33 -3.63 -7.32 -5.68
CA PRO A 33 -4.82 -7.79 -4.95
C PRO A 33 -5.03 -7.10 -3.60
N CYS A 34 -3.97 -6.90 -2.79
CA CYS A 34 -4.09 -6.23 -1.49
C CYS A 34 -4.60 -4.79 -1.63
N LEU A 35 -4.01 -4.03 -2.55
CA LEU A 35 -4.35 -2.63 -2.76
C LEU A 35 -5.74 -2.44 -3.40
N GLU A 36 -6.21 -3.37 -4.23
CA GLU A 36 -7.57 -3.29 -4.81
C GLU A 36 -8.69 -3.23 -3.77
N HIS A 37 -8.46 -3.77 -2.57
CA HIS A 37 -9.45 -3.73 -1.48
C HIS A 37 -9.52 -2.38 -0.78
N CYS A 38 -8.49 -1.54 -0.88
CA CYS A 38 -8.37 -0.34 -0.06
C CYS A 38 -7.85 0.91 -0.79
N PHE A 39 -7.49 0.85 -2.07
CA PHE A 39 -6.99 1.97 -2.83
C PHE A 39 -7.81 2.21 -4.11
N GLU A 40 -8.27 3.44 -4.27
CA GLU A 40 -8.97 3.93 -5.45
C GLU A 40 -8.12 5.02 -6.11
N ALA A 41 -7.75 4.83 -7.37
CA ALA A 41 -6.92 5.77 -8.13
C ALA A 41 -7.72 6.48 -9.21
N ASP A 42 -7.24 7.64 -9.63
CA ASP A 42 -7.80 8.40 -10.76
C ASP A 42 -7.34 7.85 -12.13
N ASP A 43 -6.37 6.93 -12.13
CA ASP A 43 -5.72 6.38 -13.32
C ASP A 43 -5.62 4.84 -13.33
N GLN A 44 -5.12 4.29 -14.45
CA GLN A 44 -4.89 2.84 -14.61
C GLN A 44 -3.53 2.43 -14.04
N TRP A 45 -3.44 2.34 -12.71
CA TRP A 45 -2.19 1.99 -12.01
C TRP A 45 -1.83 0.49 -12.04
N ARG A 46 -2.83 -0.39 -12.15
CA ARG A 46 -2.67 -1.87 -12.02
C ARG A 46 -1.79 -2.49 -13.09
N SER A 47 -1.70 -1.88 -14.27
CA SER A 47 -0.94 -2.39 -15.41
C SER A 47 0.46 -1.78 -15.52
N SER A 48 0.85 -0.91 -14.57
CA SER A 48 2.17 -0.28 -14.59
C SER A 48 3.27 -1.32 -14.41
N ARG A 49 4.28 -1.25 -15.28
CA ARG A 49 5.47 -2.13 -15.26
C ARG A 49 6.75 -1.37 -14.90
N VAL A 50 6.63 -0.08 -14.62
CA VAL A 50 7.74 0.79 -14.28
C VAL A 50 7.43 1.47 -12.95
N PRO A 51 8.44 1.87 -12.17
CA PRO A 51 8.22 2.67 -10.98
C PRO A 51 7.48 3.98 -11.33
N SER A 52 6.27 4.14 -10.80
CA SER A 52 5.39 5.28 -11.08
C SER A 52 4.62 5.67 -9.82
N ARG A 53 4.13 6.92 -9.81
CA ARG A 53 3.26 7.44 -8.75
C ARG A 53 1.86 7.58 -9.31
N HIS A 54 0.89 7.03 -8.59
CA HIS A 54 -0.53 7.08 -8.94
C HIS A 54 -1.29 7.84 -7.84
N PRO A 55 -1.92 8.98 -8.16
CA PRO A 55 -2.77 9.69 -7.20
C PRO A 55 -4.05 8.89 -6.92
N GLY A 56 -4.56 9.00 -5.70
CA GLY A 56 -5.77 8.29 -5.29
C GLY A 56 -6.06 8.42 -3.80
N ILE A 57 -7.09 7.70 -3.36
CA ILE A 57 -7.58 7.68 -1.98
C ILE A 57 -7.42 6.27 -1.42
N ILE A 58 -6.83 6.18 -0.23
CA ILE A 58 -6.79 4.94 0.54
C ILE A 58 -7.99 4.93 1.51
N LYS A 59 -8.85 3.92 1.39
CA LYS A 59 -9.97 3.63 2.29
C LYS A 59 -9.53 2.58 3.31
N LEU A 60 -9.16 3.01 4.51
CA LEU A 60 -8.77 2.10 5.59
C LEU A 60 -10.00 1.75 6.43
N ALA A 61 -10.13 0.48 6.82
CA ALA A 61 -11.19 0.07 7.74
C ALA A 61 -11.08 0.84 9.06
N GLY A 62 -12.18 1.45 9.51
CA GLY A 62 -12.19 2.28 10.72
C GLY A 62 -11.61 3.69 10.54
N SER A 63 -11.21 4.09 9.32
CA SER A 63 -10.91 5.50 9.01
C SER A 63 -12.20 6.32 8.88
N HIS A 64 -12.98 6.39 9.96
CA HIS A 64 -13.87 7.52 10.11
C HIS A 64 -13.00 8.75 10.31
N VAL A 65 -12.96 9.60 9.28
CA VAL A 65 -12.46 10.96 9.39
C VAL A 65 -13.25 11.59 10.55
N ARG A 66 -12.57 11.85 11.67
CA ARG A 66 -13.04 12.77 12.69
C ARG A 66 -12.50 14.15 12.38
#